data_AF-Q96ZZ6-F1
#
_entry.id   AF-Q96ZZ6-F1
#
_cell.length_a   1.000
_cell.length_b   1.000
_cell.length_c   1.000
_cell.angle_alpha   90.00
_cell.angle_beta   90.00
_cell.angle_gamma   90.00
#
_symmetry.space_group_name_H-M   'P 1'
#
loop_
_entity.id
_entity.type
_entity.pdbx_description
1 polymer ?
#
loop_
_entity_poly.entity_id
_entity_poly.type
_entity_poly.pdbx_seq_one_letter_code
_entity_poly.pdbx_strand_id
1 'polypeptide(L)'
;MKLIDFIKAQLKEEKIVSNIVKVIEGIVLIAITVMIAYTIYELITTISQGFIVEVIGLVGNAFLLVVLLEIFQSIADFGRGRGRSVVYVMDATVSFLLREIIIEIFNGTPQATILLTYAGLIIAIAVSRFLISMRRK
;
A
#
# COMPACT_ATOMS: atom_id res chain seq x y z
N MET A 1 15.21 -28.56 -28.07
CA MET A 1 14.86 -28.33 -26.65
C MET A 1 13.45 -28.86 -26.44
N LYS A 2 13.24 -29.91 -25.62
CA LYS A 2 11.91 -30.52 -25.47
C LYS A 2 11.02 -29.60 -24.64
N LEU A 3 9.74 -29.46 -25.02
CA LEU A 3 8.75 -28.61 -24.34
C LEU A 3 8.70 -28.85 -22.82
N ILE A 4 8.96 -30.07 -22.40
CA ILE A 4 9.02 -30.52 -21.00
C ILE A 4 10.18 -29.88 -20.24
N ASP A 5 11.34 -29.69 -20.88
CA ASP A 5 12.52 -29.06 -20.27
C ASP A 5 12.31 -27.55 -20.12
N PHE A 6 11.57 -26.92 -21.04
CA PHE A 6 11.16 -25.51 -20.93
C PHE A 6 10.15 -25.29 -19.79
N ILE A 7 9.17 -26.18 -19.64
CA ILE A 7 8.18 -26.14 -18.54
C ILE A 7 8.88 -26.39 -17.18
N LYS A 8 9.77 -27.39 -17.09
CA LYS A 8 10.55 -27.64 -15.86
C LYS A 8 11.50 -26.49 -15.52
N ALA A 9 12.09 -25.85 -16.52
CA ALA A 9 12.96 -24.69 -16.32
C ALA A 9 12.19 -23.41 -15.92
N GLN A 10 10.87 -23.33 -16.18
CA GLN A 10 9.94 -22.30 -15.68
C GLN A 10 9.43 -22.61 -14.26
N LEU A 11 9.36 -23.89 -13.88
CA LEU A 11 8.93 -24.38 -12.55
C LEU A 11 10.02 -24.29 -11.45
N LYS A 12 11.16 -23.63 -11.70
CA LYS A 12 12.04 -23.24 -10.59
C LYS A 12 11.29 -22.22 -9.74
N GLU A 13 11.12 -22.50 -8.45
CA GLU A 13 10.39 -21.66 -7.49
C GLU A 13 10.78 -20.17 -7.62
N GLU A 14 12.06 -19.89 -7.84
CA GLU A 14 12.61 -18.55 -8.07
C GLU A 14 11.96 -17.81 -9.25
N LYS A 15 11.71 -18.48 -10.38
CA LYS A 15 11.05 -17.87 -11.55
C LYS A 15 9.57 -17.63 -11.33
N ILE A 16 8.90 -18.53 -10.62
CA ILE A 16 7.49 -18.38 -10.25
C ILE A 16 7.33 -17.13 -9.37
N VAL A 17 8.14 -17.02 -8.31
CA VAL A 17 8.13 -15.86 -7.41
C VAL A 17 8.45 -14.58 -8.18
N SER A 18 9.49 -14.58 -9.04
CA SER A 18 9.84 -13.40 -9.84
C SER A 18 8.72 -12.95 -10.78
N ASN A 19 8.03 -13.89 -11.44
CA ASN A 19 6.92 -13.56 -12.32
C ASN A 19 5.72 -13.01 -11.54
N ILE A 20 5.38 -13.61 -10.40
CA ILE A 20 4.31 -13.12 -9.52
C ILE A 20 4.62 -11.69 -9.08
N VAL A 21 5.84 -11.42 -8.63
CA VAL A 21 6.24 -10.07 -8.20
C VAL A 21 6.06 -9.05 -9.33
N LYS A 22 6.53 -9.34 -10.55
CA LYS A 22 6.36 -8.45 -11.71
C LYS A 22 4.89 -8.18 -12.03
N VAL A 23 4.03 -9.19 -11.93
CA VAL A 23 2.59 -9.03 -12.14
C VAL A 23 2.01 -8.08 -11.09
N ILE A 24 2.34 -8.27 -9.81
CA ILE A 24 1.84 -7.41 -8.73
C ILE A 24 2.41 -5.99 -8.89
N GLU A 25 3.70 -5.82 -9.17
CA GLU A 25 4.29 -4.50 -9.47
C GLU A 25 3.56 -3.78 -10.60
N GLY A 26 3.24 -4.51 -11.68
CA GLY A 26 2.50 -3.97 -12.82
C GLY A 26 1.09 -3.50 -12.44
N ILE A 27 0.37 -4.28 -11.64
CA ILE A 27 -0.97 -3.90 -11.13
C ILE A 27 -0.88 -2.63 -10.29
N VAL A 28 0.10 -2.54 -9.38
CA VAL A 28 0.26 -1.36 -8.51
C VAL A 28 0.66 -0.13 -9.33
N LEU A 29 1.53 -0.26 -10.32
CA LEU A 29 1.87 0.82 -11.25
C LEU A 29 0.66 1.35 -12.02
N ILE A 30 -0.21 0.45 -12.49
CA ILE A 30 -1.47 0.84 -13.14
C ILE A 30 -2.36 1.58 -12.14
N ALA A 31 -2.51 1.07 -10.91
CA ALA A 31 -3.31 1.71 -9.88
C ALA A 31 -2.79 3.12 -9.55
N ILE A 32 -1.47 3.30 -9.40
CA ILE A 32 -0.83 4.62 -9.20
C ILE A 32 -1.17 5.54 -10.37
N THR A 33 -1.01 5.07 -11.61
CA THR A 33 -1.24 5.88 -12.81
C THR A 33 -2.70 6.33 -12.90
N VAL A 34 -3.64 5.41 -12.70
CA VAL A 34 -5.08 5.71 -12.66
C VAL A 34 -5.40 6.70 -11.55
N MET A 35 -4.80 6.52 -10.36
CA MET A 35 -5.06 7.38 -9.22
C MET A 35 -4.52 8.80 -9.42
N ILE A 36 -3.35 8.95 -10.05
CA ILE A 36 -2.82 10.26 -10.46
C ILE A 36 -3.78 10.93 -11.44
N ALA A 37 -4.19 10.22 -12.50
CA ALA A 37 -5.12 10.76 -13.50
C ALA A 37 -6.46 11.17 -12.87
N TYR A 38 -7.00 10.34 -11.97
CA TYR A 38 -8.22 10.62 -11.24
C TYR A 38 -8.08 11.86 -10.35
N THR A 39 -6.98 11.97 -9.59
CA THR A 39 -6.72 13.12 -8.71
C THR A 39 -6.60 14.42 -9.51
N ILE A 40 -5.95 14.39 -10.68
CA ILE A 40 -5.86 15.54 -11.58
C ILE A 40 -7.25 15.93 -12.12
N TYR A 41 -8.03 14.95 -12.56
CA TYR A 41 -9.40 15.18 -13.04
C TYR A 41 -10.30 15.81 -11.97
N GLU A 42 -10.25 15.26 -10.75
CA GLU A 42 -10.99 15.78 -9.60
C GLU A 42 -10.55 17.20 -9.26
N LEU A 43 -9.24 17.50 -9.28
CA LEU A 43 -8.72 18.84 -9.01
C LEU A 43 -9.23 19.87 -10.03
N ILE A 44 -9.24 19.52 -11.32
CA ILE A 44 -9.74 20.41 -12.39
C ILE A 44 -11.24 20.69 -12.21
N THR A 45 -12.02 19.65 -11.88
CA THR A 45 -13.48 19.77 -11.71
C THR A 45 -13.85 20.49 -10.41
N THR A 46 -13.11 20.26 -9.33
CA THR A 46 -13.28 20.89 -8.01
C THR A 46 -13.08 22.41 -8.05
N ILE A 47 -12.06 22.88 -8.78
CA ILE A 47 -11.80 24.31 -8.96
C ILE A 47 -13.03 25.04 -9.52
N SER A 48 -13.89 24.35 -10.26
CA SER A 48 -15.10 24.93 -10.86
C SER A 48 -16.32 24.96 -9.92
N GLN A 49 -16.36 24.19 -8.83
CA GLN A 49 -17.57 23.96 -8.02
C GLN A 49 -17.52 24.55 -6.60
N GLY A 50 -16.34 24.85 -6.06
CA GLY A 50 -16.17 25.58 -4.80
C GLY A 50 -15.37 24.81 -3.74
N PHE A 51 -14.39 25.48 -3.15
CA PHE A 51 -13.19 24.85 -2.58
C PHE A 51 -13.33 24.03 -1.30
N ILE A 52 -14.43 24.11 -0.54
CA ILE A 52 -14.42 23.68 0.88
C ILE A 52 -14.78 22.20 1.06
N VAL A 53 -15.73 21.65 0.29
CA VAL A 53 -16.19 20.26 0.46
C VAL A 53 -15.27 19.27 -0.25
N GLU A 54 -14.61 19.70 -1.32
CA GLU A 54 -13.80 18.82 -2.19
C GLU A 54 -12.33 18.65 -1.71
N VAL A 55 -11.86 19.51 -0.78
CA VAL A 55 -10.50 19.41 -0.22
C VAL A 55 -10.29 18.09 0.54
N ILE A 56 -11.31 17.57 1.23
CA ILE A 56 -11.19 16.31 1.98
C ILE A 56 -11.01 15.13 1.01
N GLY A 57 -11.72 15.12 -0.11
CA GLY A 57 -11.57 14.11 -1.17
C GLY A 57 -10.18 14.12 -1.79
N LEU A 58 -9.69 15.31 -2.18
CA LEU A 58 -8.35 15.50 -2.74
C LEU A 58 -7.24 15.05 -1.78
N VAL A 59 -7.38 15.38 -0.48
CA VAL A 59 -6.43 14.95 0.57
C VAL A 59 -6.46 13.43 0.72
N GLY A 60 -7.64 12.82 0.74
CA GLY A 60 -7.79 11.36 0.81
C GLY A 60 -7.16 10.64 -0.39
N ASN A 61 -7.24 11.24 -1.58
CA ASN A 61 -6.64 10.73 -2.81
C ASN A 61 -5.12 10.88 -2.83
N ALA A 62 -4.59 12.00 -2.33
CA ALA A 62 -3.15 12.18 -2.13
C ALA A 62 -2.57 11.16 -1.14
N PHE A 63 -3.25 10.88 -0.02
CA PHE A 63 -2.81 9.83 0.90
C PHE A 63 -2.88 8.43 0.30
N LEU A 64 -3.89 8.15 -0.53
CA LEU A 64 -3.98 6.86 -1.24
C LEU A 64 -2.78 6.67 -2.17
N LEU A 65 -2.33 7.73 -2.85
CA LEU A 65 -1.12 7.69 -3.66
C LEU A 65 0.13 7.36 -2.85
N VAL A 66 0.28 7.94 -1.66
CA VAL A 66 1.40 7.63 -0.75
C VAL A 66 1.39 6.14 -0.38
N VAL A 67 0.23 5.60 0.01
CA VAL A 67 0.08 4.19 0.35
C VAL A 67 0.43 3.28 -0.84
N LEU A 68 -0.05 3.61 -2.04
CA LEU A 68 0.27 2.83 -3.25
C LEU A 68 1.77 2.85 -3.57
N LEU A 69 2.45 3.97 -3.36
CA LEU A 69 3.91 4.08 -3.51
C LEU A 69 4.66 3.22 -2.49
N GLU A 70 4.21 3.18 -1.25
CA GLU A 70 4.81 2.32 -0.22
C GLU A 70 4.60 0.83 -0.54
N ILE A 71 3.41 0.45 -0.99
CA ILE A 71 3.12 -0.92 -1.45
C ILE A 71 4.03 -1.28 -2.63
N PHE A 72 4.18 -0.38 -3.60
CA PHE A 72 5.08 -0.59 -4.75
C PHE A 72 6.53 -0.83 -4.30
N GLN A 73 7.06 0.03 -3.43
CA GLN A 73 8.42 -0.11 -2.90
C GLN A 73 8.58 -1.43 -2.12
N SER A 74 7.58 -1.80 -1.33
CA SER A 74 7.55 -3.04 -0.55
C SER A 74 7.65 -4.28 -1.44
N ILE A 75 6.88 -4.31 -2.53
CA ILE A 75 6.87 -5.42 -3.50
C ILE A 75 8.19 -5.46 -4.28
N ALA A 76 8.68 -4.31 -4.73
CA ALA A 76 9.93 -4.22 -5.48
C ALA A 76 11.14 -4.69 -4.66
N ASP A 77 11.16 -4.35 -3.36
CA ASP A 77 12.21 -4.79 -2.47
C ASP A 77 12.09 -6.27 -2.09
N PHE A 78 10.87 -6.81 -2.01
CA PHE A 78 10.63 -8.25 -1.90
C PHE A 78 11.15 -8.99 -3.14
N GLY A 79 10.86 -8.51 -4.35
CA GLY A 79 11.36 -9.09 -5.60
C GLY A 79 12.88 -9.13 -5.72
N ARG A 80 13.57 -8.17 -5.10
CA ARG A 80 15.03 -8.10 -5.03
C ARG A 80 15.64 -9.01 -3.96
N GLY A 81 14.84 -9.77 -3.22
CA GLY A 81 15.32 -10.66 -2.16
C GLY A 81 15.86 -9.91 -0.93
N ARG A 82 15.50 -8.63 -0.74
CA ARG A 82 15.85 -7.91 0.49
C ARG A 82 14.99 -8.51 1.61
N GLY A 83 15.61 -9.26 2.53
CA GLY A 83 14.96 -10.04 3.61
C GLY A 83 14.18 -9.24 4.66
N ARG A 84 13.56 -8.11 4.30
CA ARG A 84 12.73 -7.24 5.14
C ARG A 84 11.25 -7.23 4.70
N SER A 85 10.83 -8.21 3.90
CA SER A 85 9.48 -8.31 3.31
C SER A 85 8.33 -8.07 4.29
N VAL A 86 8.35 -8.73 5.44
CA VAL A 86 7.30 -8.58 6.47
C VAL A 86 7.28 -7.18 7.09
N VAL A 87 8.45 -6.57 7.28
CA VAL A 87 8.54 -5.20 7.85
C VAL A 87 7.95 -4.19 6.89
N TYR A 88 8.16 -4.36 5.59
CA TYR A 88 7.57 -3.49 4.57
C TYR A 88 6.04 -3.61 4.49
N VAL A 89 5.50 -4.83 4.60
CA VAL A 89 4.03 -5.01 4.69
C VAL A 89 3.47 -4.34 5.94
N MET A 90 4.18 -4.43 7.08
CA MET A 90 3.81 -3.74 8.31
C MET A 90 3.84 -2.22 8.13
N ASP A 91 4.87 -1.66 7.49
CA ASP A 91 4.98 -0.22 7.24
C ASP A 91 3.84 0.28 6.32
N ALA A 92 3.56 -0.43 5.22
CA ALA A 92 2.44 -0.10 4.33
C ALA A 92 1.07 -0.19 5.02
N THR A 93 0.90 -1.17 5.91
CA THR A 93 -0.34 -1.31 6.71
C THR A 93 -0.49 -0.13 7.69
N VAL A 94 0.60 0.31 8.32
CA VAL A 94 0.59 1.48 9.21
C VAL A 94 0.24 2.75 8.43
N SER A 95 0.82 2.95 7.25
CA SER A 95 0.50 4.12 6.40
C SER A 95 -0.96 4.14 5.95
N PHE A 96 -1.51 2.96 5.59
CA PHE A 96 -2.93 2.82 5.31
C PHE A 96 -3.80 3.18 6.52
N LEU A 97 -3.48 2.66 7.71
CA LEU A 97 -4.22 2.99 8.93
C LEU A 97 -4.13 4.48 9.29
N LEU A 98 -2.96 5.10 9.11
CA LEU A 98 -2.78 6.54 9.31
C LEU A 98 -3.65 7.35 8.34
N ARG A 99 -3.73 6.94 7.08
CA ARG A 99 -4.64 7.55 6.11
C ARG A 99 -6.09 7.50 6.60
N GLU A 100 -6.57 6.33 7.03
CA GLU A 100 -7.95 6.19 7.49
C GLU A 100 -8.23 7.04 8.73
N ILE A 101 -7.31 7.08 9.69
CA ILE A 101 -7.42 7.94 10.88
C ILE A 101 -7.52 9.41 10.47
N ILE A 102 -6.66 9.88 9.56
CA ILE A 102 -6.67 11.26 9.12
C ILE A 102 -8.01 11.59 8.44
N ILE A 103 -8.48 10.75 7.52
CA ILE A 103 -9.75 10.95 6.82
C ILE A 103 -10.92 11.00 7.82
N GLU A 104 -10.98 10.09 8.78
CA GLU A 104 -12.01 10.07 9.83
C GLU A 104 -12.00 11.36 10.67
N ILE A 105 -10.83 11.89 11.01
CA ILE A 105 -10.70 13.15 11.74
C ILE A 105 -11.24 14.32 10.90
N PHE A 106 -10.91 14.37 9.60
CA PHE A 106 -11.35 15.45 8.71
C PHE A 106 -12.86 15.40 8.41
N ASN A 107 -13.48 14.21 8.43
CA ASN A 107 -14.92 14.06 8.21
C ASN A 107 -15.79 14.57 9.38
N GLY A 108 -15.19 14.94 10.52
CA GLY A 108 -15.87 15.63 11.61
C GLY A 108 -16.80 14.78 12.48
N THR A 109 -16.97 13.49 12.17
CA THR A 109 -17.77 12.54 12.98
C THR A 109 -17.02 11.24 13.28
N PRO A 110 -15.79 11.28 13.83
CA PRO A 110 -15.07 10.06 14.14
C PRO A 110 -15.82 9.26 15.19
N GLN A 111 -16.28 8.05 14.83
CA GLN A 111 -16.87 7.15 15.80
C GLN A 111 -15.77 6.61 16.72
N ALA A 112 -15.93 6.78 18.03
CA ALA A 112 -14.93 6.34 19.02
C ALA A 112 -14.54 4.86 18.85
N THR A 113 -15.50 4.00 18.47
CA THR A 113 -15.26 2.58 18.20
C THR A 113 -14.31 2.33 17.02
N ILE A 114 -14.42 3.14 15.96
CA ILE A 114 -13.55 3.03 14.77
C ILE A 114 -12.13 3.45 15.15
N LEU A 115 -11.97 4.60 15.83
CA LEU A 115 -10.67 5.07 16.29
C LEU A 115 -9.98 4.09 17.24
N LEU A 116 -10.73 3.47 18.16
CA LEU A 116 -10.22 2.44 19.06
C LEU A 116 -9.76 1.19 18.30
N THR A 117 -10.48 0.83 17.23
CA THR A 117 -10.11 -0.30 16.36
C THR A 117 -8.78 -0.02 15.66
N TYR A 118 -8.59 1.18 15.09
CA TYR A 118 -7.33 1.57 14.48
C TYR A 118 -6.18 1.63 15.49
N ALA A 119 -6.41 2.16 16.69
CA ALA A 119 -5.43 2.15 17.77
C ALA A 119 -5.00 0.73 18.14
N GLY A 120 -5.96 -0.20 18.26
CA GLY A 120 -5.69 -1.61 18.53
C GLY A 120 -4.84 -2.27 17.44
N LEU A 121 -5.12 -1.99 16.16
CA LEU A 121 -4.34 -2.49 15.04
C LEU A 121 -2.91 -1.93 15.03
N ILE A 122 -2.73 -0.64 15.29
CA ILE A 122 -1.41 -0.02 15.40
C ILE A 122 -0.59 -0.67 16.51
N ILE A 123 -1.19 -0.89 17.69
CA ILE A 123 -0.53 -1.56 18.82
C ILE A 123 -0.13 -2.99 18.43
N ALA A 124 -1.02 -3.74 17.81
CA ALA A 124 -0.75 -5.10 17.36
C ALA A 124 0.42 -5.18 16.37
N ILE A 125 0.48 -4.24 15.41
CA ILE A 125 1.57 -4.14 14.43
C ILE A 125 2.87 -3.72 15.11
N ALA A 126 2.83 -2.73 16.00
CA ALA A 126 4.00 -2.26 16.75
C ALA A 126 4.61 -3.38 17.61
N VAL A 127 3.78 -4.15 18.32
CA VAL A 127 4.20 -5.33 19.09
C VAL A 127 4.79 -6.40 18.17
N SER A 128 4.13 -6.70 17.04
CA SER A 128 4.61 -7.68 16.06
C SER A 128 6.00 -7.29 15.52
N ARG A 129 6.19 -6.00 15.21
CA ARG A 129 7.48 -5.48 14.74
C ARG A 129 8.56 -5.56 15.81
N PHE A 130 8.23 -5.22 17.06
CA PHE A 130 9.13 -5.32 18.19
C PHE A 130 9.62 -6.77 18.40
N LEU A 131 8.71 -7.75 18.37
CA LEU A 131 9.04 -9.16 18.50
C LEU A 131 9.95 -9.66 17.36
N ILE A 132 9.67 -9.26 16.11
CA ILE A 132 10.52 -9.60 14.96
C ILE A 132 11.91 -8.97 15.10
N SER A 133 11.99 -7.73 15.59
CA SER A 133 13.27 -7.05 15.82
C SER A 133 14.10 -7.72 16.91
N MET A 134 13.47 -8.23 17.97
CA MET A 134 14.17 -8.96 19.04
C MET A 134 14.76 -10.28 18.54
N ARG A 135 14.04 -11.00 17.67
CA ARG A 135 14.48 -12.30 17.16
C ARG A 135 15.66 -12.25 16.18
N ARG A 136 16.04 -11.04 15.72
CA ARG A 136 17.19 -10.81 14.83
C ARG A 136 18.48 -10.45 15.57
N LYS A 137 18.41 -10.19 16.88
CA LYS A 137 19.59 -10.09 17.76
C LYS A 137 19.86 -11.44 18.39
#